data_AF-A0A1Q6R2S7-F1
#
_entry.id   AF-A0A1Q6R2S7-F1
#
_cell.length_a   1.000
_cell.length_b   1.000
_cell.length_c   1.000
_cell.angle_alpha   90.00
_cell.angle_beta   90.00
_cell.angle_gamma   90.00
#
_symmetry.space_group_name_H-M   'P 1'
#
loop_
_entity.id
_entity.type
_entity.pdbx_description
1 polymer ?
#
loop_
_entity_poly.entity_id
_entity_poly.type
_entity_poly.pdbx_seq_one_letter_code
_entity_poly.pdbx_strand_id
1 'polypeptide(L)'
;MDDKVDKYDYLLGAFIGIFAGIMDVLFVGKPGDSMLGNWTDKKTNDIVMKYAQWKGYTPKNGEPNLQNAVQFLERAYPVNYDHGKSIDTGNVISHMTPKNHHLKSLGHSPDLIGLGASILDQFQNKSTFIDNGKIIRINSEYELEGSNFVSKVYAGAGNWFGHLMSDVAGSNGAIGNGNRGSGIPIPFYNMFGLCNFGEFGQYRQPLSTIMVQVFEHGYDLRHGFAMAIPVLVGNVTTMLAWSLKRRFYHQWGWRECLPSDNYKSYRRMQLTQTTALCLVDGVDAYIRGKGNPVTVILHMNLIAWLQLVKLIIKEIMKTYGRSYADINKDLEMINTELDKELAYLQAIDYQAWKLENEKVADLNRRMELADTATVGQLAFEYCFTSQVKVNYKDLNEFKALVKGKKALW
;
A
#
# COMPACT_ATOMS: atom_id res chain seq x y z
N MET A 1 13.60 36.93 15.36
CA MET A 1 12.13 37.03 15.53
C MET A 1 11.66 35.70 16.10
N ASP A 2 10.84 35.75 17.15
CA ASP A 2 10.42 34.53 17.85
C ASP A 2 9.11 34.00 17.25
N ASP A 3 9.20 32.91 16.49
CA ASP A 3 8.07 32.23 15.88
C ASP A 3 7.36 31.32 16.91
N LYS A 4 6.68 31.95 17.87
CA LYS A 4 5.89 31.20 18.86
C LYS A 4 4.59 30.72 18.24
N VAL A 5 4.29 29.45 18.49
CA VAL A 5 2.97 28.87 18.21
C VAL A 5 2.00 29.37 19.27
N ASP A 6 0.82 29.84 18.85
CA ASP A 6 -0.24 30.26 19.77
C ASP A 6 -1.55 29.52 19.51
N LYS A 7 -2.54 29.79 20.38
CA LYS A 7 -3.87 29.16 20.31
C LYS A 7 -4.61 29.44 19.00
N TYR A 8 -4.36 30.58 18.35
CA TYR A 8 -5.04 30.94 17.11
C TYR A 8 -4.51 30.12 15.93
N ASP A 9 -3.25 29.68 15.94
CA ASP A 9 -2.73 28.74 14.93
C ASP A 9 -3.51 27.43 14.95
N TYR A 10 -3.77 26.89 16.16
CA TYR A 10 -4.55 25.66 16.32
C TYR A 10 -6.02 25.86 15.96
N LEU A 11 -6.65 26.96 16.39
CA LEU A 11 -8.06 27.23 16.09
C LEU A 11 -8.29 27.44 14.59
N LEU A 12 -7.46 28.25 13.93
CA LEU A 12 -7.55 28.45 12.48
C LEU A 12 -7.26 27.17 11.73
N GLY A 13 -6.23 26.42 12.13
CA GLY A 13 -5.91 25.12 11.54
C GLY A 13 -7.09 24.15 11.64
N ALA A 14 -7.65 23.97 12.84
CA ALA A 14 -8.79 23.09 13.06
C ALA A 14 -10.02 23.50 12.24
N PHE A 15 -10.36 24.80 12.22
CA PHE A 15 -11.50 25.31 11.44
C PHE A 15 -11.34 25.04 9.94
N ILE A 16 -10.15 25.34 9.38
CA ILE A 16 -9.85 25.09 7.95
C ILE A 16 -9.88 23.59 7.66
N GLY A 17 -9.38 22.77 8.59
CA GLY A 17 -9.37 21.31 8.45
C GLY A 17 -10.76 20.70 8.44
N ILE A 18 -11.62 21.13 9.36
CA ILE A 18 -13.04 20.72 9.40
C ILE A 18 -13.74 21.13 8.10
N PHE A 19 -13.54 22.36 7.64
CA PHE A 19 -14.12 22.82 6.38
C PHE A 19 -13.67 21.97 5.18
N ALA A 20 -12.37 21.68 5.09
CA ALA A 20 -11.84 20.81 4.04
C ALA A 20 -12.39 19.38 4.15
N GLY A 21 -12.53 18.84 5.35
CA GLY A 21 -13.13 17.52 5.59
C GLY A 21 -14.61 17.46 5.20
N ILE A 22 -15.39 18.51 5.49
CA ILE A 22 -16.78 18.62 5.03
C ILE A 22 -16.84 18.67 3.50
N MET A 23 -15.93 19.43 2.88
CA MET A 23 -15.86 19.50 1.42
C MET A 23 -15.53 18.13 0.79
N ASP A 24 -14.65 17.36 1.44
CA ASP A 24 -14.34 16.00 1.05
C ASP A 24 -15.56 15.07 1.13
N VAL A 25 -16.22 15.03 2.27
CA VAL A 25 -17.43 14.21 2.50
C VAL A 25 -18.55 14.53 1.53
N LEU A 26 -18.79 15.82 1.24
CA LEU A 26 -19.92 16.25 0.42
C LEU A 26 -19.65 16.17 -1.08
N PHE A 27 -18.40 16.37 -1.53
CA PHE A 27 -18.12 16.54 -2.95
C PHE A 27 -17.16 15.49 -3.52
N VAL A 28 -16.34 14.84 -2.71
CA VAL A 28 -15.52 13.69 -3.14
C VAL A 28 -16.30 12.40 -2.95
N GLY A 29 -16.74 12.08 -1.73
CA GLY A 29 -17.50 10.85 -1.46
C GLY A 29 -16.82 9.59 -2.01
N LYS A 30 -17.60 8.55 -2.31
CA LYS A 30 -17.07 7.32 -2.92
C LYS A 30 -17.08 7.38 -4.46
N PRO A 31 -16.23 6.60 -5.15
CA PRO A 31 -16.33 6.41 -6.60
C PRO A 31 -17.76 6.05 -7.05
N GLY A 32 -18.21 6.71 -8.13
CA GLY A 32 -19.56 6.57 -8.69
C GLY A 32 -20.64 7.46 -8.04
N ASP A 33 -20.39 8.01 -6.85
CA ASP A 33 -21.27 8.96 -6.15
C ASP A 33 -20.47 10.21 -5.75
N SER A 34 -19.85 10.84 -6.75
CA SER A 34 -18.83 11.87 -6.56
C SER A 34 -19.00 13.03 -7.53
N MET A 35 -19.29 14.22 -7.02
CA MET A 35 -19.41 15.43 -7.86
C MET A 35 -18.04 15.86 -8.40
N LEU A 36 -17.02 15.90 -7.55
CA LEU A 36 -15.65 16.20 -7.95
C LEU A 36 -15.06 15.07 -8.80
N GLY A 37 -15.42 13.80 -8.53
CA GLY A 37 -15.04 12.65 -9.35
C GLY A 37 -15.54 12.77 -10.78
N ASN A 38 -16.82 13.12 -10.97
CA ASN A 38 -17.38 13.38 -12.31
C ASN A 38 -16.65 14.53 -13.02
N TRP A 39 -16.29 15.57 -12.29
CA TRP A 39 -15.52 16.68 -12.83
C TRP A 39 -14.09 16.26 -13.24
N THR A 40 -13.39 15.50 -12.40
CA THR A 40 -12.03 15.02 -12.68
C THR A 40 -12.02 13.99 -13.81
N ASP A 41 -13.03 13.14 -13.91
CA ASP A 41 -13.19 12.20 -15.03
C ASP A 41 -13.31 12.98 -16.34
N LYS A 42 -14.19 13.99 -16.40
CA LYS A 42 -14.34 14.84 -17.58
C LYS A 42 -13.03 15.56 -17.96
N LYS A 43 -12.33 16.12 -16.96
CA LYS A 43 -11.03 16.79 -17.20
C LYS A 43 -9.96 15.83 -17.69
N THR A 44 -9.93 14.61 -17.15
CA THR A 44 -9.03 13.56 -17.61
C THR A 44 -9.30 13.23 -19.07
N ASN A 45 -10.57 13.02 -19.43
CA ASN A 45 -10.98 12.74 -20.81
C ASN A 45 -10.56 13.87 -21.77
N ASP A 46 -10.77 15.14 -21.38
CA ASP A 46 -10.33 16.30 -22.16
C ASP A 46 -8.81 16.31 -22.39
N ILE A 47 -8.03 15.96 -21.35
CA ILE A 47 -6.57 15.89 -21.42
C ILE A 47 -6.12 14.76 -22.37
N VAL A 48 -6.71 13.57 -22.25
CA VAL A 48 -6.39 12.42 -23.12
C VAL A 48 -6.69 12.74 -24.57
N MET A 49 -7.85 13.33 -24.86
CA MET A 49 -8.21 13.75 -26.22
C MET A 49 -7.24 14.79 -26.78
N LYS A 50 -6.88 15.81 -26.00
CA LYS A 50 -5.89 16.82 -26.42
C LYS A 50 -4.51 16.22 -26.65
N TYR A 51 -4.10 15.29 -25.81
CA TYR A 51 -2.83 14.59 -25.96
C TYR A 51 -2.81 13.75 -27.24
N ALA A 52 -3.88 13.00 -27.51
CA ALA A 52 -4.04 12.27 -28.76
C ALA A 52 -3.96 13.19 -29.98
N GLN A 53 -4.67 14.33 -29.96
CA GLN A 53 -4.63 15.32 -31.04
C GLN A 53 -3.22 15.89 -31.25
N TRP A 54 -2.53 16.23 -30.16
CA TRP A 54 -1.14 16.69 -30.21
C TRP A 54 -0.20 15.62 -30.81
N LYS A 55 -0.50 14.34 -30.60
CA LYS A 55 0.22 13.21 -31.19
C LYS A 55 -0.18 12.87 -32.63
N GLY A 56 -1.13 13.60 -33.22
CA GLY A 56 -1.55 13.46 -34.62
C GLY A 56 -2.89 12.75 -34.83
N TYR A 57 -3.68 12.52 -33.78
CA TYR A 57 -5.06 12.05 -33.93
C TYR A 57 -5.93 13.12 -34.58
N THR A 58 -6.48 12.80 -35.76
CA THR A 58 -7.45 13.64 -36.47
C THR A 58 -8.83 12.98 -36.44
N PRO A 59 -9.87 13.64 -35.89
CA PRO A 59 -11.22 13.09 -35.87
C PRO A 59 -11.82 13.00 -37.28
N LYS A 60 -12.41 11.84 -37.62
CA LYS A 60 -13.01 11.59 -38.94
C LYS A 60 -14.19 12.52 -39.28
N ASN A 61 -14.97 12.92 -38.26
CA ASN A 61 -16.20 13.71 -38.42
C ASN A 61 -16.09 15.11 -37.79
N GLY A 62 -14.88 15.64 -37.64
CA GLY A 62 -14.64 16.97 -37.05
C GLY A 62 -14.66 17.02 -35.51
N GLU A 63 -15.47 16.19 -34.85
CA GLU A 63 -15.49 16.13 -33.38
C GLU A 63 -14.60 15.02 -32.80
N PRO A 64 -13.68 15.34 -31.87
CA PRO A 64 -12.89 14.34 -31.17
C PRO A 64 -13.78 13.49 -30.25
N ASN A 65 -13.67 12.18 -30.43
CA ASN A 65 -14.35 11.18 -29.61
C ASN A 65 -13.32 10.47 -28.73
N LEU A 66 -13.62 10.34 -27.43
CA LEU A 66 -12.71 9.76 -26.45
C LEU A 66 -12.31 8.32 -26.79
N GLN A 67 -13.26 7.49 -27.21
CA GLN A 67 -13.00 6.09 -27.56
C GLN A 67 -11.95 5.99 -28.69
N ASN A 68 -12.12 6.79 -29.74
CA ASN A 68 -11.18 6.83 -30.86
C ASN A 68 -9.82 7.41 -30.47
N ALA A 69 -9.79 8.41 -29.59
CA ALA A 69 -8.55 8.98 -29.07
C ALA A 69 -7.76 7.96 -28.22
N VAL A 70 -8.44 7.24 -27.33
CA VAL A 70 -7.85 6.15 -26.55
C VAL A 70 -7.34 5.04 -27.47
N GLN A 71 -8.15 4.59 -28.44
CA GLN A 71 -7.71 3.58 -29.41
C GLN A 71 -6.49 4.02 -30.23
N PHE A 72 -6.40 5.30 -30.60
CA PHE A 72 -5.23 5.84 -31.29
C PHE A 72 -3.98 5.75 -30.41
N LEU A 73 -4.09 6.13 -29.14
CA LEU A 73 -2.97 6.09 -28.18
C LEU A 73 -2.55 4.66 -27.84
N GLU A 74 -3.50 3.74 -27.61
CA GLU A 74 -3.25 2.31 -27.38
C GLU A 74 -2.41 1.70 -28.53
N ARG A 75 -2.66 2.12 -29.78
CA ARG A 75 -1.89 1.68 -30.96
C ARG A 75 -0.54 2.38 -31.11
N ALA A 76 -0.46 3.65 -30.71
CA ALA A 76 0.76 4.46 -30.84
C ALA A 76 1.81 4.10 -29.77
N TYR A 77 1.38 3.56 -28.63
CA TYR A 77 2.23 3.24 -27.49
C TYR A 77 1.98 1.80 -27.01
N PRO A 78 2.29 0.79 -27.85
CA PRO A 78 2.18 -0.59 -27.44
C PRO A 78 3.20 -0.88 -26.33
N VAL A 79 2.86 -1.76 -25.39
CA VAL A 79 3.77 -2.22 -24.33
C VAL A 79 3.55 -3.71 -24.10
N ASN A 80 4.57 -4.42 -23.62
CA ASN A 80 4.51 -5.87 -23.43
C ASN A 80 3.97 -6.32 -22.07
N TYR A 81 3.63 -5.41 -21.17
CA TYR A 81 3.10 -5.70 -19.84
C TYR A 81 1.59 -5.45 -19.70
N ASP A 82 0.89 -5.24 -20.81
CA ASP A 82 -0.56 -4.95 -20.89
C ASP A 82 -1.42 -6.23 -21.01
N HIS A 83 -1.13 -7.24 -20.19
CA HIS A 83 -1.92 -8.48 -20.17
C HIS A 83 -3.25 -8.21 -19.44
N GLY A 84 -4.38 -8.41 -20.10
CA GLY A 84 -5.70 -8.03 -19.57
C GLY A 84 -6.38 -9.08 -18.68
N LYS A 85 -6.00 -10.36 -18.81
CA LYS A 85 -6.64 -11.49 -18.12
C LYS A 85 -5.62 -12.53 -17.67
N SER A 86 -6.01 -13.33 -16.67
CA SER A 86 -5.17 -14.41 -16.12
C SER A 86 -4.66 -15.37 -17.20
N ILE A 87 -5.52 -15.72 -18.17
CA ILE A 87 -5.18 -16.63 -19.27
C ILE A 87 -4.02 -16.10 -20.13
N ASP A 88 -3.91 -14.78 -20.28
CA ASP A 88 -2.86 -14.13 -21.07
C ASP A 88 -1.48 -14.33 -20.40
N THR A 89 -1.47 -14.60 -19.10
CA THR A 89 -0.24 -14.89 -18.31
C THR A 89 0.04 -16.38 -18.15
N GLY A 90 -0.66 -17.25 -18.89
CA GLY A 90 -0.63 -18.69 -18.65
C GLY A 90 -1.23 -19.09 -17.29
N ASN A 91 -2.12 -18.26 -16.73
CA ASN A 91 -2.72 -18.38 -15.40
C ASN A 91 -1.73 -18.32 -14.23
N VAL A 92 -0.53 -17.77 -14.44
CA VAL A 92 0.43 -17.53 -13.36
C VAL A 92 -0.06 -16.42 -12.42
N ILE A 93 -0.70 -15.39 -12.96
CA ILE A 93 -1.31 -14.32 -12.17
C ILE A 93 -2.76 -14.68 -11.87
N SER A 94 -3.10 -14.82 -10.59
CA SER A 94 -4.43 -15.24 -10.16
C SER A 94 -5.44 -14.09 -10.23
N HIS A 95 -6.68 -14.43 -10.60
CA HIS A 95 -7.84 -13.51 -10.59
C HIS A 95 -7.59 -12.17 -11.29
N MET A 96 -6.73 -12.15 -12.31
CA MET A 96 -6.50 -10.98 -13.15
C MET A 96 -7.64 -10.82 -14.15
N THR A 97 -8.21 -9.62 -14.19
CA THR A 97 -9.36 -9.23 -15.00
C THR A 97 -9.12 -7.86 -15.64
N PRO A 98 -9.91 -7.47 -16.66
CA PRO A 98 -9.81 -6.13 -17.23
C PRO A 98 -10.04 -4.99 -16.22
N LYS A 99 -10.68 -5.27 -15.07
CA LYS A 99 -10.90 -4.26 -14.02
C LYS A 99 -9.68 -4.01 -13.13
N ASN A 100 -8.76 -4.98 -13.01
CA ASN A 100 -7.67 -4.92 -12.03
C ASN A 100 -6.28 -5.09 -12.63
N HIS A 101 -6.15 -5.41 -13.92
CA HIS A 101 -4.84 -5.63 -14.52
C HIS A 101 -3.92 -4.39 -14.46
N HIS A 102 -4.44 -3.16 -14.64
CA HIS A 102 -3.67 -1.92 -14.43
C HIS A 102 -3.11 -1.80 -12.98
N LEU A 103 -3.76 -2.41 -11.99
CA LEU A 103 -3.25 -2.44 -10.63
C LEU A 103 -2.27 -3.61 -10.42
N LYS A 104 -2.50 -4.76 -11.05
CA LYS A 104 -1.65 -5.93 -10.88
C LYS A 104 -0.33 -5.81 -11.63
N SER A 105 -0.34 -5.24 -12.84
CA SER A 105 0.85 -5.02 -13.66
C SER A 105 1.54 -3.71 -13.22
N LEU A 106 2.81 -3.80 -12.81
CA LEU A 106 3.52 -2.66 -12.22
C LEU A 106 3.78 -1.54 -13.23
N GLY A 107 3.88 -1.88 -14.51
CA GLY A 107 4.12 -0.92 -15.59
C GLY A 107 3.02 0.14 -15.71
N HIS A 108 1.80 -0.10 -15.21
CA HIS A 108 0.71 0.89 -15.27
C HIS A 108 0.69 1.84 -14.07
N SER A 109 1.64 1.75 -13.13
CA SER A 109 1.69 2.68 -11.99
C SER A 109 2.31 4.02 -12.40
N PRO A 110 1.65 5.17 -12.20
CA PRO A 110 2.14 6.49 -12.59
C PRO A 110 3.15 7.06 -11.58
N ASP A 111 4.21 6.30 -11.30
CA ASP A 111 5.26 6.65 -10.35
C ASP A 111 6.63 6.09 -10.79
N LEU A 112 7.65 6.33 -9.98
CA LEU A 112 9.02 5.90 -10.28
C LEU A 112 9.21 4.39 -10.27
N ILE A 113 8.44 3.65 -9.48
CA ILE A 113 8.47 2.18 -9.47
C ILE A 113 7.86 1.66 -10.77
N GLY A 114 6.72 2.21 -11.19
CA GLY A 114 6.08 1.83 -12.45
C GLY A 114 6.92 2.18 -13.68
N LEU A 115 7.55 3.36 -13.71
CA LEU A 115 8.50 3.74 -14.75
C LEU A 115 9.69 2.77 -14.81
N GLY A 116 10.28 2.46 -13.65
CA GLY A 116 11.40 1.53 -13.55
C GLY A 116 11.03 0.13 -14.02
N ALA A 117 9.88 -0.39 -13.59
CA ALA A 117 9.36 -1.69 -14.00
C ALA A 117 9.09 -1.73 -15.50
N SER A 118 8.42 -0.71 -16.04
CA SER A 118 8.11 -0.59 -17.47
C SER A 118 9.35 -0.61 -18.36
N ILE A 119 10.39 0.16 -18.01
CA ILE A 119 11.64 0.16 -18.76
C ILE A 119 12.29 -1.23 -18.66
N LEU A 120 12.38 -1.80 -17.46
CA LEU A 120 13.00 -3.12 -17.26
C LEU A 120 12.28 -4.22 -18.06
N ASP A 121 10.96 -4.17 -18.11
CA ASP A 121 10.09 -5.11 -18.80
C ASP A 121 10.25 -5.04 -20.32
N GLN A 122 10.31 -3.83 -20.87
CA GLN A 122 10.60 -3.62 -22.29
C GLN A 122 12.03 -4.02 -22.67
N PHE A 123 13.01 -3.85 -21.77
CA PHE A 123 14.41 -4.25 -22.02
C PHE A 123 14.62 -5.75 -21.97
N GLN A 124 13.88 -6.46 -21.11
CA GLN A 124 14.12 -7.86 -20.81
C GLN A 124 13.11 -8.80 -21.44
N ASN A 125 12.16 -8.28 -22.23
CA ASN A 125 11.06 -9.07 -22.79
C ASN A 125 10.31 -9.82 -21.69
N LYS A 126 9.91 -9.04 -20.67
CA LYS A 126 9.21 -9.54 -19.49
C LYS A 126 8.07 -8.62 -19.11
N SER A 127 7.21 -9.10 -18.24
CA SER A 127 6.15 -8.32 -17.60
C SER A 127 6.15 -8.59 -16.10
N THR A 128 6.10 -7.52 -15.31
CA THR A 128 6.21 -7.58 -13.85
C THR A 128 4.86 -7.28 -13.21
N PHE A 129 4.40 -8.21 -12.37
CA PHE A 129 3.12 -8.14 -11.67
C PHE A 129 3.30 -8.23 -10.15
N ILE A 130 2.32 -7.72 -9.41
CA ILE A 130 2.14 -8.01 -7.99
C ILE A 130 0.89 -8.88 -7.81
N ASP A 131 1.09 -10.05 -7.22
CA ASP A 131 0.00 -10.95 -6.87
C ASP A 131 0.28 -11.67 -5.56
N ASN A 132 -0.74 -11.78 -4.69
CA ASN A 132 -0.68 -12.48 -3.41
C ASN A 132 0.57 -12.16 -2.56
N GLY A 133 0.94 -10.88 -2.45
CA GLY A 133 2.10 -10.44 -1.67
C GLY A 133 3.45 -10.61 -2.34
N LYS A 134 3.49 -11.02 -3.62
CA LYS A 134 4.74 -11.34 -4.32
C LYS A 134 4.86 -10.55 -5.62
N ILE A 135 6.10 -10.21 -5.98
CA ILE A 135 6.44 -9.72 -7.30
C ILE A 135 6.71 -10.93 -8.19
N ILE A 136 5.97 -11.03 -9.30
CA ILE A 136 6.06 -12.14 -10.25
C ILE A 136 6.42 -11.58 -11.63
N ARG A 137 7.37 -12.22 -12.31
CA ARG A 137 7.80 -11.84 -13.66
C ARG A 137 7.55 -12.98 -14.63
N ILE A 138 6.91 -12.67 -15.74
CA ILE A 138 6.67 -13.62 -16.85
C ILE A 138 7.38 -13.13 -18.10
N ASN A 139 7.66 -14.02 -19.05
CA ASN A 139 8.20 -13.65 -20.35
C ASN A 139 7.11 -13.02 -21.22
N SER A 140 7.47 -12.00 -22.00
CA SER A 140 6.58 -11.33 -22.95
C SER A 140 7.41 -10.70 -24.08
N GLU A 141 6.94 -10.77 -25.32
CA GLU A 141 7.74 -10.31 -26.46
C GLU A 141 7.55 -8.80 -26.69
N TYR A 142 8.66 -8.07 -26.84
CA TYR A 142 8.68 -6.68 -27.23
C TYR A 142 9.96 -6.35 -27.98
N GLU A 143 9.92 -5.32 -28.83
CA GLU A 143 11.12 -4.76 -29.42
C GLU A 143 11.22 -3.29 -29.01
N LEU A 144 12.13 -2.99 -28.08
CA LEU A 144 12.35 -1.63 -27.64
C LEU A 144 13.21 -0.86 -28.64
N GLU A 145 12.64 0.21 -29.19
CA GLU A 145 13.29 1.07 -30.17
C GLU A 145 14.48 1.85 -29.57
N GLY A 146 15.55 2.00 -30.36
CA GLY A 146 16.74 2.78 -30.00
C GLY A 146 18.06 2.13 -30.40
N SER A 147 18.99 2.92 -30.90
CA SER A 147 20.30 2.44 -31.39
C SER A 147 21.35 2.29 -30.28
N ASN A 148 21.10 2.85 -29.10
CA ASN A 148 21.96 2.75 -27.92
C ASN A 148 21.17 2.75 -26.60
N PHE A 149 21.84 2.44 -25.50
CA PHE A 149 21.22 2.34 -24.17
C PHE A 149 20.42 3.59 -23.78
N VAL A 150 20.98 4.80 -23.94
CA VAL A 150 20.31 6.05 -23.57
C VAL A 150 19.05 6.27 -24.41
N SER A 151 19.13 6.03 -25.73
CA SER A 151 17.97 6.15 -26.62
C SER A 151 16.86 5.14 -26.30
N LYS A 152 17.22 3.92 -25.87
CA LYS A 152 16.27 2.89 -25.45
C LYS A 152 15.58 3.25 -24.13
N VAL A 153 16.31 3.80 -23.16
CA VAL A 153 15.73 4.30 -21.90
C VAL A 153 14.75 5.44 -22.20
N TYR A 154 15.12 6.37 -23.08
CA TYR A 154 14.24 7.46 -23.52
C TYR A 154 12.98 6.94 -24.21
N ALA A 155 13.12 6.02 -25.17
CA ALA A 155 12.00 5.40 -25.88
C ALA A 155 11.07 4.65 -24.91
N GLY A 156 11.65 3.86 -23.99
CA GLY A 156 10.88 3.10 -23.00
C GLY A 156 10.09 4.00 -22.05
N ALA A 157 10.68 5.11 -21.60
CA ALA A 157 9.99 6.12 -20.81
C ALA A 157 8.88 6.84 -21.62
N GLY A 158 9.13 7.12 -22.89
CA GLY A 158 8.14 7.71 -23.80
C GLY A 158 6.95 6.79 -24.05
N ASN A 159 7.20 5.50 -24.30
CA ASN A 159 6.18 4.46 -24.47
C ASN A 159 5.34 4.31 -23.21
N TRP A 160 6.00 4.21 -22.05
CA TRP A 160 5.33 4.15 -20.75
C TRP A 160 4.40 5.34 -20.54
N PHE A 161 4.90 6.56 -20.73
CA PHE A 161 4.08 7.76 -20.55
C PHE A 161 2.89 7.79 -21.51
N GLY A 162 3.12 7.49 -22.79
CA GLY A 162 2.07 7.45 -23.80
C GLY A 162 1.00 6.39 -23.52
N HIS A 163 1.40 5.22 -23.02
CA HIS A 163 0.52 4.12 -22.64
C HIS A 163 -0.33 4.47 -21.39
N LEU A 164 0.27 5.06 -20.35
CA LEU A 164 -0.49 5.56 -19.20
C LEU A 164 -1.53 6.60 -19.59
N MET A 165 -1.24 7.43 -20.60
CA MET A 165 -2.17 8.44 -21.09
C MET A 165 -3.39 7.86 -21.79
N SER A 166 -3.34 6.66 -22.39
CA SER A 166 -4.57 5.97 -22.81
C SER A 166 -5.32 5.41 -21.62
N ASP A 167 -4.61 4.72 -20.72
CA ASP A 167 -5.22 3.92 -19.66
C ASP A 167 -5.91 4.76 -18.58
N VAL A 168 -5.44 5.99 -18.35
CA VAL A 168 -6.00 6.87 -17.32
C VAL A 168 -7.48 7.19 -17.57
N ALA A 169 -7.94 7.21 -18.83
CA ALA A 169 -9.34 7.41 -19.18
C ALA A 169 -10.18 6.11 -19.14
N GLY A 170 -9.52 4.96 -19.05
CA GLY A 170 -10.12 3.62 -19.15
C GLY A 170 -9.99 3.01 -20.54
N SER A 171 -10.06 1.69 -20.60
CA SER A 171 -9.91 0.94 -21.86
C SER A 171 -10.92 1.35 -22.93
N ASN A 172 -10.50 1.36 -24.20
CA ASN A 172 -11.36 1.61 -25.35
C ASN A 172 -12.68 0.80 -25.33
N GLY A 173 -12.62 -0.49 -25.02
CA GLY A 173 -13.80 -1.36 -24.98
C GLY A 173 -14.83 -1.00 -23.90
N ALA A 174 -14.37 -0.55 -22.72
CA ALA A 174 -15.27 -0.09 -21.67
C ALA A 174 -15.97 1.21 -22.07
N ILE A 175 -15.21 2.17 -22.62
CA ILE A 175 -15.71 3.47 -23.07
C ILE A 175 -16.74 3.29 -24.18
N GLY A 176 -16.47 2.42 -25.17
CA GLY A 176 -17.40 2.12 -26.27
C GLY A 176 -18.74 1.53 -25.81
N ASN A 177 -18.75 0.87 -24.65
CA ASN A 177 -19.96 0.32 -24.02
C ASN A 177 -20.63 1.32 -23.06
N GLY A 178 -20.22 2.60 -23.07
CA GLY A 178 -20.76 3.63 -22.18
C GLY A 178 -20.31 3.52 -20.72
N ASN A 179 -19.28 2.71 -20.43
CA ASN A 179 -18.75 2.55 -19.08
C ASN A 179 -17.53 3.44 -18.84
N ARG A 180 -17.30 3.81 -17.58
CA ARG A 180 -16.13 4.58 -17.13
C ARG A 180 -14.77 3.89 -17.39
N GLY A 181 -14.77 2.55 -17.45
CA GLY A 181 -13.55 1.74 -17.52
C GLY A 181 -12.69 1.81 -16.25
N SER A 182 -11.74 0.87 -16.13
CA SER A 182 -10.72 0.93 -15.06
C SER A 182 -9.63 1.90 -15.48
N GLY A 183 -9.36 2.93 -14.65
CA GLY A 183 -8.26 3.85 -14.88
C GLY A 183 -6.93 3.24 -14.45
N ILE A 184 -5.88 4.05 -14.36
CA ILE A 184 -4.60 3.64 -13.75
C ILE A 184 -4.61 3.86 -12.24
N PRO A 185 -3.83 3.10 -11.46
CA PRO A 185 -3.72 3.28 -10.02
C PRO A 185 -3.24 4.67 -9.62
N ILE A 186 -3.64 5.11 -8.42
CA ILE A 186 -3.02 6.26 -7.74
C ILE A 186 -1.52 5.94 -7.55
N PRO A 187 -0.58 6.91 -7.67
CA PRO A 187 0.84 6.66 -7.47
C PRO A 187 1.12 5.83 -6.22
N PHE A 188 1.93 4.78 -6.40
CA PHE A 188 2.32 3.77 -5.40
C PHE A 188 1.20 2.86 -4.88
N TYR A 189 -0.03 2.94 -5.39
CA TYR A 189 -1.14 2.12 -4.91
C TYR A 189 -0.91 0.62 -5.14
N ASN A 190 -0.18 0.23 -6.19
CA ASN A 190 0.20 -1.17 -6.45
C ASN A 190 0.96 -1.80 -5.27
N MET A 191 1.65 -1.00 -4.45
CA MET A 191 2.39 -1.50 -3.29
C MET A 191 1.48 -2.12 -2.23
N PHE A 192 0.19 -1.74 -2.18
CA PHE A 192 -0.78 -2.43 -1.33
C PHE A 192 -0.92 -3.91 -1.69
N GLY A 193 -0.62 -4.31 -2.92
CA GLY A 193 -0.58 -5.72 -3.32
C GLY A 193 0.49 -6.54 -2.58
N LEU A 194 1.53 -5.90 -2.03
CA LEU A 194 2.55 -6.53 -1.17
C LEU A 194 2.12 -6.65 0.29
N CYS A 195 1.10 -5.89 0.71
CA CYS A 195 0.57 -5.91 2.07
C CYS A 195 -0.35 -7.12 2.30
N ASN A 196 0.18 -8.33 2.12
CA ASN A 196 -0.57 -9.58 2.25
C ASN A 196 -0.63 -10.07 3.71
N PHE A 197 -1.17 -9.21 4.59
CA PHE A 197 -1.32 -9.51 6.02
C PHE A 197 -2.71 -9.12 6.52
N GLY A 198 -3.07 -9.67 7.68
CA GLY A 198 -4.34 -9.44 8.38
C GLY A 198 -5.51 -10.27 7.83
N GLU A 199 -6.59 -10.32 8.61
CA GLU A 199 -7.86 -10.97 8.26
C GLU A 199 -8.99 -9.97 8.48
N PHE A 200 -9.48 -9.35 7.42
CA PHE A 200 -10.42 -8.23 7.51
C PHE A 200 -11.76 -8.55 6.85
N GLY A 201 -12.83 -7.99 7.43
CA GLY A 201 -14.19 -8.13 6.94
C GLY A 201 -14.77 -9.54 7.11
N GLN A 202 -15.98 -9.75 6.59
CA GLN A 202 -16.72 -11.02 6.73
C GLN A 202 -16.02 -12.22 6.08
N TYR A 203 -15.21 -11.97 5.04
CA TYR A 203 -14.50 -13.01 4.28
C TYR A 203 -13.06 -13.21 4.75
N ARG A 204 -12.62 -12.55 5.84
CA ARG A 204 -11.26 -12.66 6.40
C ARG A 204 -10.16 -12.47 5.35
N GLN A 205 -10.32 -11.44 4.53
CA GLN A 205 -9.40 -11.17 3.43
C GLN A 205 -8.19 -10.36 3.90
N PRO A 206 -6.99 -10.58 3.32
CA PRO A 206 -5.83 -9.75 3.60
C PRO A 206 -6.01 -8.34 3.02
N LEU A 207 -5.22 -7.39 3.52
CA LEU A 207 -5.29 -5.99 3.08
C LEU A 207 -5.05 -5.86 1.57
N SER A 208 -4.11 -6.63 1.01
CA SER A 208 -3.84 -6.71 -0.44
C SER A 208 -5.10 -6.95 -1.28
N THR A 209 -5.92 -7.94 -0.90
CA THR A 209 -7.17 -8.29 -1.59
C THR A 209 -8.21 -7.18 -1.45
N ILE A 210 -8.32 -6.56 -0.27
CA ILE A 210 -9.24 -5.44 -0.05
C ILE A 210 -8.88 -4.25 -0.95
N MET A 211 -7.60 -3.91 -1.04
CA MET A 211 -7.15 -2.78 -1.86
C MET A 211 -7.34 -3.02 -3.36
N VAL A 212 -7.23 -4.27 -3.82
CA VAL A 212 -7.63 -4.65 -5.19
C VAL A 212 -9.12 -4.42 -5.41
N GLN A 213 -9.98 -4.86 -4.49
CA GLN A 213 -11.43 -4.63 -4.60
C GLN A 213 -11.79 -3.15 -4.59
N VAL A 214 -11.16 -2.35 -3.72
CA VAL A 214 -11.35 -0.89 -3.68
C VAL A 214 -11.03 -0.26 -5.03
N PHE A 215 -9.90 -0.64 -5.65
CA PHE A 215 -9.52 -0.17 -6.98
C PHE A 215 -10.54 -0.58 -8.06
N GLU A 216 -11.01 -1.83 -8.04
CA GLU A 216 -12.03 -2.34 -8.98
C GLU A 216 -13.36 -1.55 -8.92
N HIS A 217 -13.65 -0.87 -7.82
CA HIS A 217 -14.81 0.00 -7.64
C HIS A 217 -14.58 1.43 -8.15
N GLY A 218 -13.44 1.72 -8.78
CA GLY A 218 -13.14 3.02 -9.40
C GLY A 218 -12.29 3.96 -8.55
N TYR A 219 -11.63 3.44 -7.51
CA TYR A 219 -10.66 4.17 -6.68
C TYR A 219 -9.31 4.31 -7.41
N ASP A 220 -9.35 4.86 -8.62
CA ASP A 220 -8.21 5.02 -9.52
C ASP A 220 -7.65 6.46 -9.47
N LEU A 221 -6.63 6.76 -10.30
CA LEU A 221 -5.96 8.06 -10.32
C LEU A 221 -6.93 9.24 -10.51
N ARG A 222 -8.02 9.06 -11.27
CA ARG A 222 -9.01 10.12 -11.48
C ARG A 222 -9.73 10.45 -10.17
N HIS A 223 -10.11 9.43 -9.40
CA HIS A 223 -10.63 9.63 -8.04
C HIS A 223 -9.56 10.19 -7.10
N GLY A 224 -8.29 9.80 -7.28
CA GLY A 224 -7.13 10.42 -6.65
C GLY A 224 -7.06 11.93 -6.85
N PHE A 225 -7.33 12.42 -8.07
CA PHE A 225 -7.41 13.85 -8.34
C PHE A 225 -8.57 14.52 -7.61
N ALA A 226 -9.73 13.85 -7.48
CA ALA A 226 -10.86 14.40 -6.74
C ALA A 226 -10.52 14.54 -5.24
N MET A 227 -9.94 13.49 -4.65
CA MET A 227 -9.46 13.48 -3.26
C MET A 227 -8.39 14.55 -2.99
N ALA A 228 -7.56 14.89 -3.98
CA ALA A 228 -6.54 15.92 -3.82
C ALA A 228 -7.13 17.34 -3.69
N ILE A 229 -8.33 17.61 -4.21
CA ILE A 229 -8.93 18.95 -4.22
C ILE A 229 -9.16 19.47 -2.79
N PRO A 230 -9.81 18.74 -1.86
CA PRO A 230 -9.91 19.17 -0.46
C PRO A 230 -8.59 19.41 0.25
N VAL A 231 -7.61 18.54 0.00
CA VAL A 231 -6.27 18.69 0.58
C VAL A 231 -5.60 19.98 0.08
N LEU A 232 -5.71 20.28 -1.22
CA LEU A 232 -5.15 21.50 -1.81
C LEU A 232 -5.85 22.76 -1.29
N VAL A 233 -7.19 22.77 -1.22
CA VAL A 233 -7.94 23.91 -0.67
C VAL A 233 -7.56 24.14 0.79
N GLY A 234 -7.49 23.09 1.61
CA GLY A 234 -7.06 23.19 3.01
C GLY A 234 -5.65 23.75 3.15
N ASN A 235 -4.70 23.30 2.32
CA ASN A 235 -3.32 23.78 2.31
C ASN A 235 -3.21 25.26 1.91
N VAL A 236 -3.86 25.66 0.81
CA VAL A 236 -3.83 27.04 0.30
C VAL A 236 -4.51 28.00 1.29
N THR A 237 -5.65 27.62 1.85
CA THR A 237 -6.34 28.44 2.86
C THR A 237 -5.49 28.55 4.14
N THR A 238 -4.79 27.48 4.54
CA THR A 238 -3.86 27.53 5.68
C THR A 238 -2.70 28.49 5.42
N MET A 239 -2.09 28.43 4.23
CA MET A 239 -1.06 29.37 3.82
C MET A 239 -1.54 30.81 3.92
N LEU A 240 -2.70 31.10 3.33
CA LEU A 240 -3.27 32.44 3.32
C LEU A 240 -3.60 32.91 4.75
N ALA A 241 -4.31 32.11 5.54
CA ALA A 241 -4.71 32.47 6.90
C ALA A 241 -3.50 32.73 7.81
N TRP A 242 -2.47 31.90 7.70
CA TRP A 242 -1.22 32.09 8.44
C TRP A 242 -0.50 33.37 8.02
N SER A 243 -0.40 33.64 6.72
CA SER A 243 0.21 34.87 6.19
C SER A 243 -0.56 36.12 6.65
N LEU A 244 -1.88 36.09 6.59
CA LEU A 244 -2.74 37.20 7.01
C LEU A 244 -2.63 37.46 8.52
N LYS A 245 -2.62 36.40 9.34
CA LYS A 245 -2.39 36.53 10.78
C LYS A 245 -1.08 37.26 11.06
N ARG A 246 0.04 36.82 10.47
CA ARG A 246 1.33 37.50 10.66
C ARG A 246 1.33 38.94 10.19
N ARG A 247 0.70 39.21 9.06
CA ARG A 247 0.67 40.56 8.50
C ARG A 247 -0.16 41.51 9.36
N PHE A 248 -1.34 41.11 9.79
CA PHE A 248 -2.32 42.03 10.38
C PHE A 248 -2.41 41.95 11.90
N TYR A 249 -2.20 40.77 12.49
CA TYR A 249 -2.21 40.61 13.95
C TYR A 249 -0.83 40.91 14.55
N HIS A 250 0.23 40.36 13.97
CA HIS A 250 1.60 40.62 14.45
C HIS A 250 2.29 41.84 13.80
N GLN A 251 1.67 42.43 12.77
CA GLN A 251 2.17 43.61 12.07
C GLN A 251 3.56 43.44 11.44
N TRP A 252 3.92 42.21 11.06
CA TRP A 252 5.21 41.91 10.43
C TRP A 252 5.24 42.34 8.96
N GLY A 253 6.45 42.48 8.41
CA GLY A 253 6.66 42.77 6.99
C GLY A 253 6.20 41.63 6.09
N TRP A 254 5.98 41.92 4.80
CA TRP A 254 5.48 40.93 3.84
C TRP A 254 6.45 39.76 3.61
N ARG A 255 7.77 40.01 3.70
CA ARG A 255 8.79 38.96 3.54
C ARG A 255 8.71 37.93 4.65
N GLU A 256 8.38 38.36 5.86
CA GLU A 256 8.20 37.54 7.05
C GLU A 256 6.85 36.79 7.05
N CYS A 257 5.94 37.12 6.14
CA CYS A 257 4.63 36.50 5.98
C CYS A 257 4.60 35.42 4.88
N LEU A 258 5.71 35.14 4.20
CA LEU A 258 5.79 34.06 3.22
C LEU A 258 5.80 32.70 3.93
N PRO A 259 4.82 31.81 3.68
CA PRO A 259 4.75 30.50 4.31
C PRO A 259 5.99 29.67 4.00
N SER A 260 6.54 29.05 5.03
CA SER A 260 7.72 28.19 4.90
C SER A 260 7.73 27.18 6.04
N ASP A 261 8.18 25.98 5.72
CA ASP A 261 8.41 24.92 6.70
C ASP A 261 9.41 25.30 7.78
N ASN A 262 10.19 26.37 7.61
CA ASN A 262 11.11 26.84 8.64
C ASN A 262 10.36 27.37 9.87
N TYR A 263 9.12 27.84 9.69
CA TYR A 263 8.30 28.34 10.78
C TYR A 263 7.53 27.21 11.48
N LYS A 264 7.76 27.06 12.78
CA LYS A 264 7.08 26.11 13.65
C LYS A 264 5.57 26.41 13.74
N SER A 265 5.17 27.68 13.81
CA SER A 265 3.74 28.05 13.83
C SER A 265 3.01 27.56 12.57
N TYR A 266 3.59 27.76 11.39
CA TYR A 266 3.04 27.30 10.12
C TYR A 266 2.91 25.78 10.07
N ARG A 267 3.99 25.05 10.39
CA ARG A 267 3.97 23.58 10.39
C ARG A 267 2.92 23.02 11.34
N ARG A 268 2.77 23.60 12.54
CA ARG A 268 1.77 23.18 13.53
C ARG A 268 0.35 23.48 13.06
N MET A 269 0.14 24.63 12.42
CA MET A 269 -1.15 24.97 11.82
C MET A 269 -1.53 23.99 10.70
N GLN A 270 -0.60 23.67 9.79
CA GLN A 270 -0.81 22.66 8.73
C GLN A 270 -1.10 21.28 9.30
N LEU A 271 -0.31 20.83 10.28
CA LEU A 271 -0.51 19.53 10.93
C LEU A 271 -1.91 19.46 11.58
N THR A 272 -2.31 20.52 12.27
CA THR A 272 -3.64 20.61 12.90
C THR A 272 -4.75 20.59 11.85
N GLN A 273 -4.59 21.35 10.77
CA GLN A 273 -5.54 21.37 9.66
C GLN A 273 -5.70 20.01 9.01
N THR A 274 -4.59 19.34 8.65
CA THR A 274 -4.66 18.03 8.00
C THR A 274 -5.21 16.97 8.96
N THR A 275 -4.89 17.05 10.25
CA THR A 275 -5.46 16.16 11.29
C THR A 275 -6.98 16.33 11.38
N ALA A 276 -7.46 17.58 11.46
CA ALA A 276 -8.89 17.85 11.55
C ALA A 276 -9.65 17.40 10.29
N LEU A 277 -9.06 17.54 9.10
CA LEU A 277 -9.60 16.98 7.86
C LEU A 277 -9.73 15.45 7.98
N CYS A 278 -8.64 14.76 8.33
CA CYS A 278 -8.62 13.29 8.44
C CYS A 278 -9.58 12.76 9.52
N LEU A 279 -9.84 13.54 10.58
CA LEU A 279 -10.83 13.18 11.59
C LEU A 279 -12.24 13.21 11.03
N VAL A 280 -12.61 14.25 10.27
CA VAL A 280 -13.93 14.33 9.63
C VAL A 280 -14.10 13.22 8.59
N ASP A 281 -13.10 13.04 7.72
CA ASP A 281 -13.05 11.97 6.71
C ASP A 281 -13.18 10.58 7.35
N GLY A 282 -12.33 10.26 8.33
CA GLY A 282 -12.33 8.95 8.98
C GLY A 282 -13.64 8.63 9.71
N VAL A 283 -14.27 9.62 10.33
CA VAL A 283 -15.60 9.45 10.97
C VAL A 283 -16.68 9.18 9.92
N ASP A 284 -16.72 9.94 8.82
CA ASP A 284 -17.69 9.71 7.74
C ASP A 284 -17.48 8.34 7.10
N ALA A 285 -16.24 7.98 6.76
CA ALA A 285 -15.88 6.70 6.18
C ALA A 285 -16.27 5.52 7.09
N TYR A 286 -16.05 5.65 8.39
CA TYR A 286 -16.48 4.64 9.37
C TYR A 286 -18.01 4.49 9.41
N ILE A 287 -18.75 5.60 9.46
CA ILE A 287 -20.22 5.60 9.52
C ILE A 287 -20.81 4.99 8.24
N ARG A 288 -20.33 5.41 7.06
CA ARG A 288 -20.83 4.92 5.77
C ARG A 288 -20.39 3.49 5.46
N GLY A 289 -19.21 3.12 5.95
CA GLY A 289 -18.65 1.80 5.76
C GLY A 289 -19.41 0.67 6.47
N LYS A 290 -20.12 0.97 7.57
CA LYS A 290 -20.95 0.00 8.31
C LYS A 290 -20.22 -1.33 8.62
N GLY A 291 -18.93 -1.25 8.93
CA GLY A 291 -18.09 -2.42 9.23
C GLY A 291 -17.57 -3.20 8.01
N ASN A 292 -17.94 -2.82 6.78
CA ASN A 292 -17.36 -3.39 5.57
C ASN A 292 -16.07 -2.64 5.20
N PRO A 293 -14.88 -3.28 5.25
CA PRO A 293 -13.60 -2.58 5.09
C PRO A 293 -13.42 -1.97 3.69
N VAL A 294 -13.91 -2.63 2.63
CA VAL A 294 -13.87 -2.08 1.27
C VAL A 294 -14.68 -0.80 1.21
N THR A 295 -15.89 -0.80 1.77
CA THR A 295 -16.77 0.37 1.77
C THR A 295 -16.22 1.50 2.64
N VAL A 296 -15.57 1.19 3.77
CA VAL A 296 -14.85 2.18 4.58
C VAL A 296 -13.80 2.87 3.71
N ILE A 297 -12.90 2.11 3.08
CA ILE A 297 -11.78 2.68 2.31
C ILE A 297 -12.28 3.44 1.08
N LEU A 298 -13.38 2.98 0.44
CA LEU A 298 -14.00 3.72 -0.66
C LEU A 298 -14.46 5.14 -0.29
N HIS A 299 -14.70 5.41 0.99
CA HIS A 299 -15.06 6.74 1.49
C HIS A 299 -13.89 7.47 2.17
N MET A 300 -12.74 6.82 2.36
CA MET A 300 -11.56 7.48 2.94
C MET A 300 -10.83 8.29 1.87
N ASN A 301 -10.32 9.45 2.23
CA ASN A 301 -9.44 10.25 1.40
C ASN A 301 -7.97 9.84 1.59
N LEU A 302 -7.50 8.86 0.81
CA LEU A 302 -6.12 8.36 0.91
C LEU A 302 -5.07 9.47 0.75
N ILE A 303 -5.33 10.50 -0.05
CA ILE A 303 -4.40 11.61 -0.26
C ILE A 303 -4.23 12.44 1.03
N ALA A 304 -5.31 12.68 1.77
CA ALA A 304 -5.28 13.38 3.05
C ALA A 304 -4.52 12.59 4.12
N TRP A 305 -4.76 11.28 4.22
CA TRP A 305 -4.05 10.42 5.16
C TRP A 305 -2.55 10.33 4.86
N LEU A 306 -2.17 10.21 3.58
CA LEU A 306 -0.76 10.24 3.17
C LEU A 306 -0.11 11.59 3.52
N GLN A 307 -0.81 12.70 3.30
CA GLN A 307 -0.34 14.02 3.69
C GLN A 307 -0.17 14.13 5.21
N LEU A 308 -1.09 13.59 6.02
CA LEU A 308 -0.99 13.57 7.47
C LEU A 308 0.25 12.82 7.94
N VAL A 309 0.45 11.59 7.44
CA VAL A 309 1.64 10.77 7.76
C VAL A 309 2.93 11.51 7.41
N LYS A 310 2.99 12.11 6.22
CA LYS A 310 4.13 12.93 5.78
C LYS A 310 4.41 14.09 6.74
N LEU A 311 3.38 14.82 7.16
CA LEU A 311 3.53 15.96 8.08
C LEU A 311 3.97 15.51 9.48
N ILE A 312 3.45 14.38 9.98
CA ILE A 312 3.85 13.79 11.27
C ILE A 312 5.33 13.41 11.22
N ILE A 313 5.77 12.66 10.21
CA ILE A 313 7.18 12.24 10.06
C ILE A 313 8.08 13.48 9.99
N LYS A 314 7.70 14.49 9.21
CA LYS A 314 8.43 15.75 9.08
C LYS A 314 8.55 16.50 10.41
N GLU A 315 7.49 16.54 11.21
CA GLU A 315 7.52 17.21 12.51
C GLU A 315 8.33 16.41 13.54
N ILE A 316 8.31 15.07 13.50
CA ILE A 316 9.18 14.22 14.30
C ILE A 316 10.66 14.49 13.96
N MET A 317 11.03 14.43 12.67
CA MET A 317 12.39 14.71 12.22
C MET A 317 12.88 16.09 12.70
N LYS A 318 12.06 17.13 12.54
CA LYS A 318 12.42 18.49 13.00
C LYS A 318 12.47 18.64 14.52
N THR A 319 11.57 17.97 15.25
CA THR A 319 11.52 18.07 16.72
C THR A 319 12.73 17.39 17.36
N TYR A 320 13.17 16.26 16.82
CA TYR A 320 14.29 15.49 17.35
C TYR A 320 15.63 15.78 16.66
N GLY A 321 15.67 16.75 15.73
CA GLY A 321 16.89 17.09 14.98
C GLY A 321 17.44 15.94 14.13
N ARG A 322 16.61 14.97 13.77
CA ARG A 322 17.00 13.77 13.02
C ARG A 322 16.87 13.99 11.52
N SER A 323 17.89 13.57 10.79
CA SER A 323 17.88 13.47 9.33
C SER A 323 17.28 12.12 8.88
N TYR A 324 16.97 11.99 7.59
CA TYR A 324 16.60 10.68 7.02
C TYR A 324 17.70 9.62 7.19
N ALA A 325 18.97 10.03 7.28
CA ALA A 325 20.09 9.12 7.52
C ALA A 325 20.08 8.53 8.95
N ASP A 326 19.59 9.29 9.93
CA ASP A 326 19.47 8.81 11.31
C ASP A 326 18.35 7.76 11.44
N ILE A 327 17.24 7.93 10.69
CA ILE A 327 16.17 6.93 10.61
C ILE A 327 16.67 5.66 9.92
N ASN A 328 17.47 5.79 8.87
CA ASN A 328 18.05 4.64 8.17
C ASN A 328 18.97 3.83 9.09
N LYS A 329 19.71 4.50 9.96
CA LYS A 329 20.57 3.86 10.97
C LYS A 329 19.76 3.10 12.03
N ASP A 330 18.63 3.64 12.47
CA ASP A 330 17.71 2.93 13.37
C ASP A 330 17.11 1.68 12.69
N LEU A 331 16.78 1.77 11.40
CA LEU A 331 16.30 0.62 10.61
C LEU A 331 17.40 -0.44 10.41
N GLU A 332 18.64 -0.04 10.17
CA GLU A 332 19.79 -0.94 10.11
C GLU A 332 20.02 -1.65 11.45
N MET A 333 19.86 -0.95 12.58
CA MET A 333 19.93 -1.57 13.91
C MET A 333 18.82 -2.60 14.12
N ILE A 334 17.58 -2.29 13.72
CA ILE A 334 16.45 -3.21 13.79
C ILE A 334 16.69 -4.45 12.93
N ASN A 335 17.15 -4.27 11.69
CA ASN A 335 17.46 -5.39 10.78
C ASN A 335 18.60 -6.26 11.34
N THR A 336 19.63 -5.64 11.92
CA THR A 336 20.73 -6.37 12.56
C THR A 336 20.23 -7.24 13.72
N GLU A 337 19.29 -6.73 14.53
CA GLU A 337 18.75 -7.50 15.65
C GLU A 337 17.81 -8.62 15.17
N LEU A 338 17.01 -8.34 14.13
CA LEU A 338 16.20 -9.36 13.46
C LEU A 338 17.07 -10.47 12.85
N ASP A 339 18.20 -10.14 12.26
CA ASP A 339 19.14 -11.12 11.70
C ASP A 339 19.77 -11.99 12.80
N LYS A 340 20.05 -11.42 13.98
CA LYS A 340 20.53 -12.21 15.13
C LYS A 340 19.46 -13.16 15.66
N GLU A 341 18.23 -12.69 15.81
CA GLU A 341 17.09 -13.54 16.22
C GLU A 341 16.85 -14.63 15.17
N LEU A 342 16.94 -14.31 13.88
CA LEU A 342 16.82 -15.28 12.80
C LEU A 342 17.97 -16.31 12.83
N ALA A 343 19.20 -15.88 13.07
CA ALA A 343 20.35 -16.78 13.21
C ALA A 343 20.25 -17.67 14.45
N TYR A 344 19.74 -17.13 15.57
CA TYR A 344 19.42 -17.90 16.77
C TYR A 344 18.36 -18.97 16.47
N LEU A 345 17.28 -18.59 15.78
CA LEU A 345 16.23 -19.52 15.37
C LEU A 345 16.72 -20.57 14.35
N GLN A 346 17.66 -20.21 13.47
CA GLN A 346 18.30 -21.14 12.53
C GLN A 346 19.29 -22.09 13.23
N ALA A 347 19.91 -21.66 14.33
CA ALA A 347 20.81 -22.48 15.14
C ALA A 347 20.06 -23.48 16.03
N ILE A 348 18.75 -23.29 16.24
CA ILE A 348 17.89 -24.34 16.79
C ILE A 348 17.77 -25.42 15.70
N ASP A 349 18.41 -26.57 15.91
CA ASP A 349 18.31 -27.72 15.02
C ASP A 349 16.87 -28.24 15.03
N TYR A 350 16.05 -27.66 14.14
CA TYR A 350 14.64 -27.99 13.98
C TYR A 350 14.43 -29.47 13.64
N GLN A 351 15.39 -30.11 12.98
CA GLN A 351 15.33 -31.54 12.67
C GLN A 351 15.58 -32.37 13.92
N ALA A 352 16.57 -32.02 14.75
CA ALA A 352 16.79 -32.68 16.03
C ALA A 352 15.60 -32.49 16.99
N TRP A 353 15.07 -31.27 17.10
CA TRP A 353 13.89 -30.98 17.93
C TRP A 353 12.64 -31.74 17.45
N LYS A 354 12.42 -31.80 16.13
CA LYS A 354 11.29 -32.55 15.57
C LYS A 354 11.45 -34.05 15.83
N LEU A 355 12.64 -34.60 15.64
CA LEU A 355 12.95 -36.01 15.90
C LEU A 355 12.78 -36.36 17.39
N GLU A 356 13.19 -35.46 18.29
CA GLU A 356 13.02 -35.65 19.73
C GLU A 356 11.55 -35.60 20.14
N ASN A 357 10.76 -34.67 19.59
CA ASN A 357 9.32 -34.62 19.83
C ASN A 357 8.57 -35.84 19.27
N GLU A 358 8.96 -36.36 18.11
CA GLU A 358 8.39 -37.60 17.58
C GLU A 358 8.69 -38.80 18.49
N LYS A 359 9.90 -38.89 19.06
CA LYS A 359 10.26 -39.91 20.06
C LYS A 359 9.43 -39.78 21.34
N VAL A 360 9.25 -38.56 21.84
CA VAL A 360 8.42 -38.29 23.03
C VAL A 360 6.95 -38.60 22.77
N ALA A 361 6.43 -38.28 21.59
CA ALA A 361 5.06 -38.59 21.20
C ALA A 361 4.81 -40.10 21.07
N ASP A 362 5.75 -40.86 20.50
CA ASP A 362 5.69 -42.33 20.45
C ASP A 362 5.72 -42.94 21.86
N LEU A 363 6.61 -42.45 22.74
CA LEU A 363 6.69 -42.89 24.12
C LEU A 363 5.36 -42.64 24.86
N ASN A 364 4.79 -41.45 24.74
CA ASN A 364 3.51 -41.12 25.38
C ASN A 364 2.39 -42.06 24.91
N ARG A 365 2.30 -42.33 23.60
CA ARG A 365 1.33 -43.29 23.06
C ARG A 365 1.53 -44.70 23.60
N ARG A 366 2.79 -45.15 23.72
CA ARG A 366 3.12 -46.46 24.31
C ARG A 366 2.79 -46.54 25.80
N MET A 367 2.98 -45.44 26.54
CA MET A 367 2.61 -45.35 27.95
C MET A 367 1.09 -45.35 28.17
N GLU A 368 0.31 -44.69 27.31
CA GLU A 368 -1.16 -44.68 27.38
C GLU A 368 -1.77 -46.08 27.19
N LEU A 369 -1.11 -46.95 26.42
CA LEU A 369 -1.58 -48.30 26.11
C LEU A 369 -0.98 -49.39 27.02
N ALA A 370 -0.06 -49.03 27.91
CA ALA A 370 0.70 -49.96 28.74
C ALA A 370 0.07 -50.14 30.12
N ASP A 371 0.22 -51.33 30.71
CA ASP A 371 -0.13 -51.55 32.11
C ASP A 371 0.81 -50.77 33.06
N THR A 372 0.40 -50.58 34.31
CA THR A 372 1.13 -49.76 35.28
C THR A 372 2.57 -50.25 35.54
N ALA A 373 2.83 -51.55 35.39
CA ALA A 373 4.17 -52.12 35.56
C ALA A 373 5.08 -51.78 34.36
N THR A 374 4.50 -51.76 33.16
CA THR A 374 5.16 -51.49 31.88
C THR A 374 5.41 -49.99 31.68
N VAL A 375 4.49 -49.12 32.10
CA VAL A 375 4.67 -47.65 32.10
C VAL A 375 5.92 -47.25 32.88
N GLY A 376 6.14 -47.86 34.06
CA GLY A 376 7.33 -47.59 34.87
C GLY A 376 8.63 -48.04 34.20
N GLN A 377 8.59 -49.12 33.41
CA GLN A 377 9.77 -49.60 32.68
C GLN A 377 10.09 -48.70 31.48
N LEU A 378 9.07 -48.27 30.72
CA LEU A 378 9.22 -47.37 29.57
C LEU A 378 9.78 -46.00 29.99
N ALA A 379 9.27 -45.44 31.10
CA ALA A 379 9.77 -44.17 31.64
C ALA A 379 11.24 -44.28 32.10
N PHE A 380 11.61 -45.39 32.75
CA PHE A 380 12.98 -45.64 33.17
C PHE A 380 13.95 -45.74 31.98
N GLU A 381 13.61 -46.52 30.95
CA GLU A 381 14.43 -46.70 29.75
C GLU A 381 14.67 -45.36 29.02
N TYR A 382 13.65 -44.52 28.91
CA TYR A 382 13.77 -43.20 28.28
C TYR A 382 14.69 -42.24 29.07
N CYS A 383 14.54 -42.17 30.39
CA CYS A 383 15.40 -41.32 31.23
C CYS A 383 16.87 -41.76 31.20
N PHE A 384 17.12 -43.09 31.18
CA PHE A 384 18.47 -43.65 31.20
C PHE A 384 19.19 -43.49 29.84
N THR A 385 18.45 -43.61 28.74
CA THR A 385 19.01 -43.45 27.38
C THR A 385 19.20 -41.99 26.99
N SER A 386 18.39 -41.07 27.52
CA SER A 386 18.43 -39.64 27.19
C SER A 386 19.42 -38.81 28.04
N GLN A 387 20.30 -39.47 28.81
CA GLN A 387 21.28 -38.83 29.72
C GLN A 387 20.69 -37.82 30.72
N VAL A 388 19.39 -37.94 31.03
CA VAL A 388 18.72 -37.08 32.01
C VAL A 388 19.27 -37.40 33.39
N LYS A 389 19.77 -36.40 34.12
CA LYS A 389 20.21 -36.59 35.52
C LYS A 389 19.02 -37.01 36.37
N VAL A 390 19.03 -38.27 36.82
CA VAL A 390 18.02 -38.85 37.69
C VAL A 390 18.61 -39.21 39.06
N ASN A 391 17.79 -39.13 40.11
CA ASN A 391 18.21 -39.34 41.50
C ASN A 391 18.10 -40.82 41.95
N TYR A 392 18.07 -41.77 41.01
CA TYR A 392 17.96 -43.22 41.27
C TYR A 392 18.93 -43.98 40.36
N LYS A 393 19.52 -45.06 40.87
CA LYS A 393 20.65 -45.78 40.26
C LYS A 393 20.23 -46.97 39.41
N ASP A 394 19.06 -47.56 39.67
CA ASP A 394 18.56 -48.72 38.93
C ASP A 394 17.02 -48.79 38.90
N LEU A 395 16.50 -49.74 38.12
CA LEU A 395 15.06 -49.95 37.92
C LEU A 395 14.32 -50.33 39.21
N ASN A 396 15.00 -50.98 40.16
CA ASN A 396 14.39 -51.38 41.43
C ASN A 396 14.22 -50.17 42.35
N GLU A 397 15.21 -49.28 42.41
CA GLU A 397 15.15 -48.02 43.17
C GLU A 397 14.07 -47.07 42.59
N PHE A 398 13.96 -47.00 41.26
CA PHE A 398 12.87 -46.28 40.59
C PHE A 398 11.48 -46.85 40.93
N LYS A 399 11.30 -48.18 40.81
CA LYS A 399 10.03 -48.85 41.14
C LYS A 399 9.64 -48.66 42.62
N ALA A 400 10.61 -48.59 43.53
CA ALA A 400 10.38 -48.29 44.94
C ALA A 400 9.87 -46.87 45.17
N LEU A 401 10.45 -45.86 44.49
CA LEU A 401 9.99 -44.47 44.53
C LEU A 401 8.56 -44.29 44.01
N VAL A 402 8.22 -44.97 42.91
CA VAL A 402 6.86 -44.91 42.32
C VAL A 402 5.84 -45.64 43.21
N LYS A 403 6.19 -46.80 43.79
CA LYS A 403 5.31 -47.51 44.75
C LYS A 403 5.11 -46.74 46.07
N GLY A 404 6.09 -45.95 46.49
CA GLY A 404 6.05 -45.15 47.73
C GLY A 404 5.07 -43.97 47.69
N LYS A 405 4.63 -43.53 46.49
CA LYS A 405 3.56 -42.53 46.32
C LYS A 405 2.21 -43.20 46.04
N LYS A 406 1.71 -43.99 46.99
CA LYS A 406 0.27 -44.33 47.03
C LYS A 406 -0.48 -43.24 47.80
N ALA A 407 -1.56 -42.76 47.19
CA ALA A 407 -2.54 -41.80 47.69
C ALA A 407 -2.15 -40.32 47.64
N LEU A 408 -2.56 -39.67 46.54
CA LEU A 408 -3.24 -38.36 46.49
C LEU A 408 -3.64 -38.11 45.03
N TRP A 409 -4.75 -38.73 44.62
CA TRP A 409 -5.65 -38.19 43.61
C TRP A 409 -7.03 -38.15 44.26
#